data_AF-A0A7V1LJ50-F1
#
_entry.id   AF-A0A7V1LJ50-F1
#
_cell.length_a   1.000
_cell.length_b   1.000
_cell.length_c   1.000
_cell.angle_alpha   90.00
_cell.angle_beta   90.00
_cell.angle_gamma   90.00
#
_symmetry.space_group_name_H-M   'P 1'
#
loop_
_entity.id
_entity.type
_entity.pdbx_description
1 polymer ?
#
loop_
_entity_poly.entity_id
_entity_poly.type
_entity_poly.pdbx_seq_one_letter_code
_entity_poly.pdbx_strand_id
1 'polypeptide(L)'
;METESPLTNEQVLFMQLIMQNQQIAMMAMGKLKNPVTNKIDRNLDYAKVSIDTLDMIAVKTKGNLSDYEEKYLTEVLKELKLNYVEEVNKDETTDSAKSSSSLEEKSEEENGKK
;
A
#
# COMPACT_ATOMS: atom_id res chain seq x y z
N MET A 1 -2.15 29.04 29.48
CA MET A 1 -2.04 27.59 29.21
C MET A 1 -3.17 27.27 28.26
N GLU A 2 -2.87 27.19 26.97
CA GLU A 2 -3.88 26.83 25.96
C GLU A 2 -4.20 25.35 26.16
N THR A 3 -5.37 25.09 26.74
CA THR A 3 -5.90 23.75 26.88
C THR A 3 -6.25 23.26 25.48
N GLU A 4 -5.54 22.25 24.99
CA GLU A 4 -5.91 21.53 23.76
C GLU A 4 -7.40 21.15 23.86
N SER A 5 -8.20 21.76 22.99
CA SER A 5 -9.63 21.46 22.91
C SER A 5 -9.78 20.00 22.49
N PRO A 6 -10.69 19.22 23.10
CA PRO A 6 -10.86 17.82 22.75
C PRO A 6 -11.15 17.66 21.26
N LEU A 7 -10.50 16.67 20.62
CA LEU A 7 -10.71 16.34 19.21
C LEU A 7 -12.21 16.17 18.93
N THR A 8 -12.69 16.81 17.87
CA THR A 8 -14.09 16.65 17.47
C THR A 8 -14.33 15.24 16.93
N ASN A 9 -15.57 14.75 17.01
CA ASN A 9 -15.92 13.46 16.43
C ASN A 9 -15.60 13.39 14.92
N GLU A 10 -15.79 14.50 14.20
CA GLU A 10 -15.46 14.61 12.77
C GLU A 10 -13.96 14.46 12.51
N GLN A 11 -13.11 15.11 13.31
CA GLN A 11 -11.66 14.96 13.23
C GLN A 11 -11.23 13.52 13.49
N VAL A 12 -11.80 12.87 14.51
CA VAL A 12 -11.52 11.46 14.80
C VAL A 12 -11.87 10.55 13.62
N LEU A 13 -13.04 10.74 13.01
CA LEU A 13 -13.49 9.96 11.86
C LEU A 13 -12.60 10.20 10.63
N PHE A 14 -12.19 11.44 10.39
CA PHE A 14 -11.29 11.77 9.28
C PHE A 14 -9.92 11.10 9.45
N MET A 15 -9.33 11.19 10.64
CA MET A 15 -8.07 10.53 10.97
C MET A 15 -8.17 9.01 10.84
N GLN A 16 -9.28 8.42 11.29
CA GLN A 16 -9.53 6.99 11.16
C GLN A 16 -9.66 6.56 9.69
N LEU A 17 -10.30 7.36 8.84
CA LEU A 17 -10.40 7.11 7.40
C LEU A 17 -9.02 7.09 6.74
N ILE A 18 -8.16 8.05 7.09
CA ILE A 18 -6.78 8.10 6.59
C ILE A 18 -6.00 6.87 7.05
N MET A 19 -6.06 6.56 8.34
CA MET A 19 -5.37 5.41 8.92
C MET A 19 -5.83 4.10 8.28
N GLN A 20 -7.12 3.93 8.01
CA GLN A 20 -7.63 2.72 7.37
C GLN A 20 -7.05 2.54 5.96
N ASN A 21 -7.01 3.61 5.16
CA ASN A 21 -6.42 3.56 3.81
C ASN A 21 -4.91 3.34 3.86
N GLN A 22 -4.20 3.93 4.84
CA GLN A 22 -2.78 3.66 5.07
C GLN A 22 -2.53 2.17 5.34
N GLN A 23 -3.32 1.55 6.21
CA GLN A 23 -3.16 0.14 6.54
C GLN A 23 -3.46 -0.77 5.34
N ILE A 24 -4.48 -0.44 4.53
CA ILE A 24 -4.78 -1.18 3.30
C ILE A 24 -3.58 -1.09 2.34
N ALA A 25 -3.03 0.10 2.11
CA ALA A 25 -1.87 0.29 1.24
C ALA A 25 -0.64 -0.49 1.75
N MET A 26 -0.33 -0.41 3.04
CA MET A 26 0.81 -1.11 3.64
C MET A 26 0.68 -2.63 3.58
N MET A 27 -0.53 -3.16 3.79
CA MET A 27 -0.81 -4.59 3.64
C MET A 27 -0.68 -5.03 2.17
N ALA A 28 -1.24 -4.25 1.24
CA ALA A 28 -1.16 -4.51 -0.19
C ALA A 28 0.28 -4.40 -0.74
N MET A 29 1.13 -3.56 -0.13
CA MET A 29 2.58 -3.55 -0.41
C MET A 29 3.33 -4.75 0.18
N GLY A 30 2.66 -5.65 0.91
CA GLY A 30 3.27 -6.79 1.58
C GLY A 30 4.08 -6.42 2.83
N LYS A 31 3.99 -5.17 3.31
CA LYS A 31 4.70 -4.71 4.51
C LYS A 31 3.99 -5.14 5.80
N LEU A 32 2.71 -5.49 5.71
CA LEU A 32 1.91 -6.01 6.82
C LEU A 32 1.29 -7.36 6.46
N LYS A 33 1.24 -8.25 7.45
CA LYS A 33 0.52 -9.52 7.34
C LYS A 33 -0.98 -9.22 7.32
N ASN A 34 -1.72 -9.86 6.41
CA ASN A 34 -3.17 -9.81 6.44
C ASN A 34 -3.68 -10.52 7.71
N PRO A 35 -4.41 -9.83 8.61
CA PRO A 35 -4.84 -10.40 9.88
C PRO A 35 -5.92 -11.50 9.72
N VAL A 36 -6.60 -11.54 8.57
CA VAL A 36 -7.64 -12.52 8.27
C VAL A 36 -7.04 -13.76 7.63
N THR A 37 -6.27 -13.59 6.55
CA THR A 37 -5.72 -14.73 5.79
C THR A 37 -4.43 -15.28 6.40
N ASN A 38 -3.79 -14.52 7.31
CA ASN A 38 -2.46 -14.80 7.82
C ASN A 38 -1.38 -14.89 6.72
N LYS A 39 -1.64 -14.32 5.55
CA LYS A 39 -0.69 -14.30 4.43
C LYS A 39 -0.18 -12.89 4.18
N ILE A 40 1.00 -12.81 3.59
CA ILE A 40 1.51 -11.56 3.01
C ILE A 40 1.09 -11.59 1.55
N ASP A 41 -0.04 -10.96 1.26
CA ASP A 41 -0.61 -10.89 -0.09
C ASP A 41 -0.19 -9.54 -0.71
N ARG A 42 0.95 -9.54 -1.41
CA ARG A 42 1.49 -8.35 -2.09
C ARG A 42 0.74 -8.13 -3.41
N ASN A 43 0.04 -7.01 -3.52
CA ASN A 43 -0.67 -6.52 -4.70
C ASN A 43 -0.48 -5.00 -4.83
N LEU A 44 0.48 -4.60 -5.66
CA LEU A 44 0.82 -3.18 -5.83
C LEU A 44 -0.30 -2.37 -6.51
N ASP A 45 -1.11 -2.97 -7.39
CA ASP A 45 -2.24 -2.26 -7.98
C ASP A 45 -3.26 -1.86 -6.90
N TYR A 46 -3.51 -2.75 -5.95
CA TYR A 46 -4.40 -2.46 -4.83
C TYR A 46 -3.81 -1.43 -3.86
N ALA A 47 -2.49 -1.47 -3.63
CA ALA A 47 -1.80 -0.43 -2.87
C ALA A 47 -1.95 0.96 -3.52
N LYS A 48 -1.79 1.01 -4.86
CA LYS A 48 -1.94 2.24 -5.65
C LYS A 48 -3.34 2.83 -5.50
N VAL A 49 -4.39 2.02 -5.57
CA VAL A 49 -5.77 2.48 -5.40
C VAL A 49 -5.98 3.18 -4.05
N SER A 50 -5.42 2.66 -2.95
CA SER A 50 -5.51 3.30 -1.64
C SER A 50 -4.72 4.62 -1.58
N ILE A 51 -3.55 4.69 -2.21
CA ILE A 51 -2.76 5.93 -2.30
C ILE A 51 -3.50 6.98 -3.12
N ASP A 52 -4.02 6.60 -4.30
CA ASP A 52 -4.78 7.48 -5.18
C ASP A 52 -6.06 7.99 -4.50
N THR A 53 -6.69 7.15 -3.66
CA THR A 53 -7.85 7.55 -2.85
C THR A 53 -7.47 8.63 -1.83
N LEU A 54 -6.36 8.47 -1.12
CA LEU A 54 -5.85 9.48 -0.18
C LEU A 54 -5.44 10.78 -0.90
N ASP A 55 -4.83 10.68 -2.09
CA ASP A 55 -4.50 11.85 -2.92
C ASP A 55 -5.77 12.59 -3.36
N MET A 56 -6.79 11.85 -3.80
CA MET A 56 -8.09 12.42 -4.14
C MET A 56 -8.72 13.12 -2.95
N ILE A 57 -8.68 12.51 -1.75
CA ILE A 57 -9.16 13.14 -0.51
C ILE A 57 -8.43 14.46 -0.28
N ALA A 58 -7.09 14.48 -0.33
CA ALA A 58 -6.29 15.69 -0.13
C ALA A 58 -6.68 16.82 -1.11
N VAL A 59 -6.92 16.48 -2.39
CA VAL A 59 -7.36 17.45 -3.40
C VAL A 59 -8.76 17.96 -3.11
N LYS A 60 -9.70 17.07 -2.75
CA LYS A 60 -11.10 17.41 -2.52
C LYS A 60 -11.36 18.15 -1.21
N THR A 61 -10.50 17.99 -0.22
CA THR A 61 -10.64 18.63 1.10
C THR A 61 -9.74 19.84 1.30
N LYS A 62 -8.95 20.22 0.28
CA LYS A 62 -8.05 21.38 0.34
C LYS A 62 -8.78 22.65 0.81
N GLY A 63 -8.23 23.30 1.83
CA GLY A 63 -8.80 24.50 2.45
C GLY A 63 -9.94 24.23 3.44
N ASN A 64 -10.30 22.96 3.66
CA ASN A 64 -11.29 22.54 4.65
C ASN A 64 -10.69 21.67 5.77
N LEU A 65 -9.36 21.49 5.79
CA LEU A 65 -8.64 20.76 6.82
C LEU A 65 -8.06 21.74 7.84
N SER A 66 -8.01 21.33 9.11
CA SER A 66 -7.15 21.96 10.09
C SER A 66 -5.68 21.68 9.81
N ASP A 67 -4.78 22.53 10.32
CA ASP A 67 -3.33 22.37 10.16
C ASP A 67 -2.85 20.96 10.58
N TYR A 68 -3.45 20.40 11.63
CA TYR A 68 -3.15 19.06 12.10
C TYR A 68 -3.56 17.97 11.10
N GLU A 69 -4.78 18.04 10.57
CA GLU A 69 -5.31 17.08 9.60
C GLU A 69 -4.55 17.14 8.27
N GLU A 70 -4.25 18.35 7.78
CA GLU A 70 -3.48 18.54 6.56
C GLU A 70 -2.07 17.97 6.70
N LYS A 71 -1.41 18.24 7.83
CA LYS A 71 -0.08 17.71 8.12
C LYS A 71 -0.10 16.18 8.20
N TYR A 72 -1.05 15.60 8.94
CA TYR A 72 -1.16 14.15 9.07
C TYR A 72 -1.39 13.46 7.72
N LEU A 73 -2.34 13.96 6.92
CA LEU A 73 -2.62 13.41 5.59
C LEU A 73 -1.40 13.51 4.68
N THR A 74 -0.70 14.64 4.71
CA THR A 74 0.51 14.86 3.90
C THR A 74 1.65 13.92 4.30
N GLU A 75 1.87 13.71 5.60
CA GLU A 75 2.88 12.79 6.12
C GLU A 75 2.59 11.35 5.70
N VAL A 76 1.34 10.90 5.87
CA VAL A 76 0.89 9.57 5.45
C VAL A 76 1.06 9.38 3.94
N LEU A 77 0.62 10.33 3.11
CA LEU A 77 0.78 10.26 1.67
C LEU A 77 2.25 10.18 1.24
N LYS A 78 3.11 10.99 1.86
CA LYS A 78 4.55 10.98 1.57
C LYS A 78 5.17 9.62 1.90
N GLU A 79 4.88 9.09 3.10
CA GLU A 79 5.36 7.79 3.53
C GLU A 79 4.89 6.69 2.57
N LEU A 80 3.60 6.65 2.24
CA LEU A 80 3.05 5.60 1.37
C LEU A 80 3.64 5.66 -0.04
N LYS A 81 3.80 6.84 -0.63
CA LYS A 81 4.39 6.99 -1.97
C LYS A 81 5.85 6.56 -2.00
N LEU A 82 6.63 6.87 -0.97
CA LEU A 82 8.02 6.42 -0.87
C LEU A 82 8.09 4.90 -0.77
N ASN A 83 7.31 4.31 0.15
CA ASN A 83 7.23 2.86 0.29
C ASN A 83 6.77 2.18 -1.02
N TYR A 84 5.80 2.76 -1.72
CA TYR A 84 5.30 2.22 -2.98
C TYR A 84 6.38 2.19 -4.05
N VAL A 85 7.11 3.29 -4.25
CA VAL A 85 8.21 3.36 -5.22
C VAL A 85 9.30 2.34 -4.88
N GLU A 86 9.68 2.21 -3.60
CA GLU A 86 10.64 1.19 -3.17
C GLU A 86 10.17 -0.22 -3.52
N GLU A 87 8.90 -0.55 -3.27
CA GLU A 87 8.36 -1.87 -3.55
C GLU A 87 8.18 -2.13 -5.06
N VAL A 88 7.80 -1.12 -5.86
CA VAL A 88 7.76 -1.23 -7.33
C VAL A 88 9.14 -1.54 -7.89
N ASN A 89 10.18 -0.83 -7.43
CA ASN A 89 11.55 -1.05 -7.89
C ASN A 89 12.09 -2.46 -7.53
N LYS A 90 11.60 -3.07 -6.43
CA LYS A 90 11.95 -4.45 -6.08
C LYS A 90 11.31 -5.48 -7.02
N ASP A 91 10.11 -5.22 -7.53
CA ASP A 91 9.47 -6.10 -8.52
C ASP A 91 10.28 -6.17 -9.82
N GLU A 92 10.77 -5.02 -10.30
CA GLU A 92 11.59 -4.99 -11.53
C GLU A 92 12.86 -5.84 -11.42
N THR A 93 13.42 -5.96 -10.21
CA THR A 93 14.58 -6.84 -9.94
C THR A 93 14.21 -8.33 -9.81
N THR A 94 12.96 -8.66 -9.51
CA THR A 94 12.51 -10.05 -9.28
C THR A 94 11.91 -10.69 -10.53
N ASP A 95 11.25 -9.92 -11.40
CA ASP A 95 10.72 -10.43 -12.67
C ASP A 95 11.83 -10.84 -13.66
N SER A 96 13.01 -10.21 -13.58
CA SER A 96 14.19 -10.60 -14.36
C SER A 96 14.75 -11.98 -14.01
N ALA A 97 14.47 -12.51 -12.80
CA ALA A 97 14.93 -13.83 -12.36
C ALA A 97 13.90 -14.95 -12.61
N LYS A 98 12.65 -14.61 -12.91
CA LYS A 98 11.57 -15.59 -13.15
C LYS A 98 11.43 -16.00 -14.63
N SER A 99 11.95 -15.20 -15.57
CA SER A 99 11.96 -15.55 -17.00
C SER A 99 13.04 -16.58 -17.37
N SER A 100 14.00 -16.90 -16.50
CA SER A 100 15.04 -17.89 -16.76
C SER A 100 14.73 -19.31 -16.28
N SER A 101 13.63 -19.53 -15.54
CA SER A 101 13.30 -20.85 -14.98
C SER A 101 12.16 -21.59 -15.70
N SER A 102 11.65 -21.07 -16.83
CA SER A 102 10.50 -21.68 -17.54
C SER A 102 10.87 -22.48 -18.80
N LEU A 103 12.16 -22.77 -19.05
CA LEU A 103 12.59 -23.52 -20.25
C LEU A 103 13.12 -24.94 -20.00
N GLU A 104 13.23 -25.42 -18.76
CA GLU A 104 13.84 -26.75 -18.48
C GLU A 104 12.85 -27.90 -18.22
N GLU A 105 11.53 -27.69 -18.17
CA GLU A 105 10.58 -28.76 -17.78
C GLU A 105 9.93 -29.54 -18.95
N LYS A 106 10.45 -29.46 -20.19
CA LYS A 106 9.80 -30.12 -21.35
C LYS A 106 10.70 -31.09 -22.15
N SER A 107 11.54 -31.89 -21.50
CA SER A 107 12.39 -32.86 -22.24
C SER A 107 12.53 -34.28 -21.69
N GLU A 108 11.77 -34.73 -20.67
CA GLU A 108 12.01 -36.08 -20.10
C GLU A 108 10.86 -37.09 -20.13
N GLU A 109 9.72 -36.80 -20.76
CA GLU A 109 8.61 -37.76 -20.83
C GLU A 109 8.34 -38.29 -22.25
N GLU A 110 9.36 -38.77 -22.98
CA GLU A 110 9.12 -39.58 -24.19
C GLU A 110 10.23 -40.57 -24.58
N ASN A 111 10.86 -41.30 -23.64
CA ASN A 111 11.52 -42.55 -24.05
C ASN A 111 11.72 -43.56 -22.93
N GLY A 112 10.75 -44.48 -22.77
CA GLY A 112 10.84 -45.55 -21.78
C GLY A 112 9.81 -46.66 -21.98
N LYS A 113 9.50 -47.03 -23.23
CA LYS A 113 8.74 -48.24 -23.51
C LYS A 113 9.36 -49.02 -24.66
N LYS A 114 10.33 -49.86 -24.33
CA LYS A 114 10.57 -51.11 -25.05
C LYS A 114 11.26 -52.14 -24.17
#